data_AF-A0A351FP48-F1
#
_entry.id   AF-A0A351FP48-F1
#
_cell.length_a   1.000
_cell.length_b   1.000
_cell.length_c   1.000
_cell.angle_alpha   90.00
_cell.angle_beta   90.00
_cell.angle_gamma   90.00
#
_symmetry.space_group_name_H-M   'P 1'
#
loop_
_entity.id
_entity.type
_entity.pdbx_description
1 polymer ?
#
loop_
_entity_poly.entity_id
_entity_poly.type
_entity_poly.pdbx_seq_one_letter_code
_entity_poly.pdbx_strand_id
1 'polypeptide(L)'
;MYALLAISTLVNGSAIFADQFRMKTSVYQEGRREPLSINWTVFSEQGIYDFRYDDKQPKPSEITIYEPVTGGFQLLDVRQRIQTAISKHDLMVFIARLKAQATDPAQTHLALFVNPEITVTADEDSGSEFTVASEKLTYHAKGIAPKLPAMVATYRGYADKTSQLNTTRGRLPTVFIRARVNQELATRQLIPDTITLKLLATRDGKSVPLIYRSRHDTAVELSGEDQKRLQSAKQYLQEFRKVSFAEYNDLAAEVASRQSK
;
A
#
# COMPACT_ATOMS: atom_id res chain seq x y z
N MET A 1 -25.06 -25.90 51.92
CA MET A 1 -24.77 -26.30 50.54
C MET A 1 -25.11 -25.12 49.63
N TYR A 2 -24.17 -24.20 49.43
CA TYR A 2 -24.38 -23.00 48.59
C TYR A 2 -23.51 -23.11 47.34
N ALA A 3 -24.16 -23.12 46.18
CA ALA A 3 -23.54 -23.12 44.87
C ALA A 3 -22.94 -21.74 44.56
N LEU A 4 -21.65 -21.70 44.23
CA LEU A 4 -20.97 -20.52 43.69
C LEU A 4 -21.20 -20.48 42.18
N LEU A 5 -21.93 -19.46 41.72
CA LEU A 5 -22.09 -19.14 40.31
C LEU A 5 -20.84 -18.40 39.83
N ALA A 6 -20.04 -19.02 38.96
CA ALA A 6 -18.92 -18.36 38.30
C ALA A 6 -19.44 -17.53 37.13
N ILE A 7 -19.41 -16.20 37.26
CA ILE A 7 -19.66 -15.27 36.17
C ILE A 7 -18.42 -15.27 35.28
N SER A 8 -18.47 -16.00 34.17
CA SER A 8 -17.49 -15.89 33.09
C SER A 8 -17.78 -14.61 32.31
N THR A 9 -16.98 -13.57 32.52
CA THR A 9 -16.96 -12.41 31.64
C THR A 9 -16.31 -12.80 30.32
N LEU A 10 -17.15 -13.01 29.30
CA LEU A 10 -16.73 -13.01 27.91
C LEU A 10 -16.11 -11.65 27.59
N VAL A 11 -14.78 -11.57 27.61
CA VAL A 11 -14.05 -10.47 27.00
C VAL A 11 -14.25 -10.61 25.50
N ASN A 12 -15.24 -9.90 24.97
CA ASN A 12 -15.35 -9.65 23.54
C ASN A 12 -14.13 -8.82 23.14
N GLY A 13 -13.14 -9.50 22.57
CA GLY A 13 -11.98 -8.89 21.92
C GLY A 13 -12.42 -8.17 20.66
N SER A 14 -13.07 -7.02 20.81
CA SER A 14 -13.02 -5.99 19.78
C SER A 14 -11.56 -5.63 19.63
N ALA A 15 -10.95 -5.91 18.48
CA ALA A 15 -9.64 -5.40 18.13
C ALA A 15 -9.75 -3.87 17.98
N ILE A 16 -9.76 -3.17 19.10
CA ILE A 16 -9.60 -1.73 19.19
C ILE A 16 -8.21 -1.46 18.59
N PHE A 17 -8.13 -0.54 17.63
CA PHE A 17 -6.87 0.03 17.18
C PHE A 17 -6.20 0.68 18.39
N ALA A 18 -5.44 -0.09 19.16
CA ALA A 18 -4.87 0.37 20.42
C ALA A 18 -3.83 1.49 20.20
N ASP A 19 -3.29 1.60 18.97
CA ASP A 19 -2.20 2.51 18.66
C ASP A 19 -2.47 3.29 17.37
N GLN A 20 -2.71 4.59 17.51
CA GLN A 20 -2.75 5.54 16.38
C GLN A 20 -1.32 5.97 16.04
N PHE A 21 -0.99 5.98 14.75
CA PHE A 21 0.33 6.40 14.29
C PHE A 21 0.26 6.94 12.87
N ARG A 22 1.34 7.58 12.45
CA ARG A 22 1.52 8.01 11.06
C ARG A 22 2.82 7.51 10.47
N MET A 23 2.81 7.36 9.15
CA MET A 23 3.98 7.03 8.35
C MET A 23 4.09 8.03 7.20
N LYS A 24 5.22 8.71 7.09
CA LYS A 24 5.59 9.48 5.91
C LYS A 24 6.39 8.57 5.00
N THR A 25 5.95 8.37 3.76
CA THR A 25 6.69 7.62 2.75
C THR A 25 7.15 8.58 1.66
N SER A 26 8.46 8.66 1.42
CA SER A 26 9.04 9.46 0.34
C SER A 26 9.58 8.53 -0.74
N VAL A 27 9.08 8.62 -1.97
CA VAL A 27 9.47 7.74 -3.09
C VAL A 27 10.38 8.48 -4.04
N TYR A 28 11.53 7.91 -4.34
CA TYR A 28 12.57 8.42 -5.23
C TYR A 28 12.72 7.50 -6.43
N GLN A 29 13.07 8.07 -7.58
CA GLN A 29 13.60 7.33 -8.71
C GLN A 29 15.10 7.58 -8.79
N GLU A 30 15.86 6.58 -9.22
CA GLU A 30 17.30 6.70 -9.42
C GLU A 30 17.68 7.95 -10.25
N GLY A 31 18.75 8.62 -9.81
CA GLY A 31 19.21 9.89 -10.40
C GLY A 31 18.46 11.14 -9.92
N ARG A 32 17.34 11.02 -9.20
CA ARG A 32 16.61 12.17 -8.64
C ARG A 32 16.98 12.46 -7.19
N ARG A 33 17.20 13.75 -6.88
CA ARG A 33 17.40 14.23 -5.51
C ARG A 33 16.08 14.46 -4.77
N GLU A 34 15.08 14.97 -5.48
CA GLU A 34 13.73 15.20 -4.94
C GLU A 34 12.85 13.95 -5.11
N PRO A 35 11.94 13.68 -4.16
CA PRO A 35 11.02 12.56 -4.28
C PRO A 35 10.02 12.78 -5.42
N LEU A 36 9.68 11.72 -6.15
CA LEU A 36 8.59 11.69 -7.12
C LEU A 36 7.23 11.90 -6.46
N SER A 37 7.05 11.32 -5.27
CA SER A 37 5.84 11.46 -4.48
C SER A 37 6.14 11.35 -2.99
N ILE A 38 5.29 11.99 -2.20
CA ILE A 38 5.28 11.88 -0.75
C ILE A 38 3.89 11.41 -0.33
N ASN A 39 3.82 10.35 0.45
CA ASN A 39 2.59 9.87 1.03
C ASN A 39 2.61 10.10 2.54
N TRP A 40 1.51 10.62 3.07
CA TRP A 40 1.26 10.66 4.50
C TRP A 40 0.17 9.64 4.80
N THR A 41 0.56 8.52 5.41
CA THR A 41 -0.38 7.46 5.80
C THR A 41 -0.71 7.63 7.28
N VAL A 42 -1.98 7.86 7.59
CA VAL A 42 -2.51 8.02 8.95
C VAL A 42 -3.29 6.77 9.32
N PHE A 43 -2.85 6.09 10.38
CA PHE A 43 -3.49 4.91 10.94
C PHE A 43 -4.31 5.36 12.16
N SER A 44 -5.63 5.28 12.03
CA SER A 44 -6.56 5.75 13.05
C SER A 44 -7.67 4.73 13.30
N GLU A 45 -8.44 4.94 14.36
CA GLU A 45 -9.65 4.15 14.64
C GLU A 45 -10.72 4.25 13.54
N GLN A 46 -10.71 5.34 12.76
CA GLN A 46 -11.67 5.62 11.69
C GLN A 46 -11.25 5.01 10.35
N GLY A 47 -10.22 4.17 10.35
CA GLY A 47 -9.59 3.62 9.16
C GLY A 47 -8.21 4.20 8.87
N ILE A 48 -7.66 3.81 7.72
CA ILE A 48 -6.30 4.14 7.31
C ILE A 48 -6.38 5.06 6.09
N TYR A 49 -5.84 6.26 6.22
CA TYR A 49 -5.91 7.32 5.21
C TYR A 49 -4.53 7.56 4.63
N ASP A 50 -4.38 7.42 3.32
CA ASP A 50 -3.14 7.66 2.61
C ASP A 50 -3.28 8.88 1.70
N PHE A 51 -2.61 9.96 2.08
CA PHE A 51 -2.61 11.23 1.37
C PHE A 51 -1.39 11.31 0.47
N ARG A 52 -1.57 11.17 -0.84
CA ARG A 52 -0.51 11.28 -1.82
C ARG A 52 -0.34 12.73 -2.25
N TYR A 53 0.87 13.24 -2.16
CA TYR A 53 1.31 14.53 -2.68
C TYR A 53 2.30 14.28 -3.82
N ASP A 54 2.02 14.87 -4.98
CA ASP A 54 3.02 15.00 -6.03
C ASP A 54 3.81 16.29 -5.81
N ASP A 55 5.03 16.37 -6.36
CA ASP A 55 6.01 17.43 -6.08
C ASP A 55 5.41 18.86 -6.06
N LYS A 56 5.79 19.62 -5.02
CA LYS A 56 5.45 21.05 -4.79
C LYS A 56 3.97 21.42 -4.63
N GLN A 57 3.04 20.48 -4.49
CA GLN A 57 1.62 20.82 -4.30
C GLN A 57 1.22 21.00 -2.82
N PRO A 58 0.43 22.04 -2.48
CA PRO A 58 -0.02 22.30 -1.11
C PRO A 58 -1.14 21.35 -0.65
N LYS A 59 -1.80 20.68 -1.60
CA LYS A 59 -2.88 19.72 -1.36
C LYS A 59 -2.50 18.34 -1.89
N PRO A 60 -3.01 17.25 -1.29
CA PRO A 60 -2.83 15.93 -1.85
C PRO A 60 -3.45 15.88 -3.25
N SER A 61 -2.82 15.16 -4.18
CA SER A 61 -3.40 14.87 -5.48
C SER A 61 -4.45 13.75 -5.41
N GLU A 62 -4.21 12.79 -4.51
CA GLU A 62 -5.08 11.65 -4.28
C GLU A 62 -5.15 11.31 -2.79
N ILE A 63 -6.32 10.84 -2.35
CA ILE A 63 -6.52 10.27 -1.03
C ILE A 63 -7.08 8.86 -1.18
N THR A 64 -6.41 7.88 -0.58
CA THR A 64 -6.89 6.50 -0.49
C THR A 64 -7.30 6.21 0.95
N ILE A 65 -8.54 5.80 1.16
CA ILE A 65 -9.07 5.47 2.49
C ILE A 65 -9.37 3.99 2.51
N TYR A 66 -8.69 3.25 3.38
CA TYR A 66 -8.96 1.85 3.65
C TYR A 66 -9.79 1.72 4.92
N GLU A 67 -10.90 0.99 4.83
CA GLU A 67 -11.80 0.69 5.94
C GLU A 67 -11.56 -0.76 6.41
N PRO A 68 -10.79 -1.00 7.49
CA PRO A 68 -10.39 -2.34 7.92
C PRO A 68 -11.57 -3.26 8.22
N VAL A 69 -12.69 -2.72 8.72
CA VAL A 69 -13.88 -3.51 9.09
C VAL A 69 -14.54 -4.13 7.86
N THR A 70 -14.72 -3.34 6.80
CA THR A 70 -15.35 -3.82 5.55
C THR A 70 -14.33 -4.42 4.58
N GLY A 71 -13.07 -4.02 4.70
CA GLY A 71 -11.97 -4.37 3.81
C GLY A 71 -12.03 -3.70 2.44
N GLY A 72 -12.91 -2.71 2.25
CA GLY A 72 -13.02 -1.92 1.02
C GLY A 72 -12.16 -0.66 1.04
N PHE A 73 -12.15 0.04 -0.10
CA PHE A 73 -11.47 1.32 -0.25
C PHE A 73 -12.42 2.40 -0.76
N GLN A 74 -12.19 3.64 -0.31
CA GLN A 74 -12.64 4.85 -0.98
C GLN A 74 -11.42 5.55 -1.60
N LEU A 75 -11.55 5.98 -2.84
CA LEU A 75 -10.52 6.73 -3.56
C LEU A 75 -11.05 8.10 -3.92
N LEU A 76 -10.23 9.13 -3.71
CA LEU A 76 -10.57 10.50 -3.99
C LEU A 76 -9.47 11.11 -4.87
N ASP A 77 -9.84 11.59 -6.05
CA ASP A 77 -8.99 12.44 -6.87
C ASP A 77 -9.32 13.89 -6.54
N VAL A 78 -8.39 14.55 -5.85
CA VAL A 78 -8.59 15.92 -5.34
C VAL A 78 -8.51 16.95 -6.46
N ARG A 79 -7.76 16.67 -7.53
CA ARG A 79 -7.62 17.58 -8.67
C ARG A 79 -8.90 17.58 -9.50
N GLN A 80 -9.46 16.41 -9.74
CA GLN A 80 -10.67 16.24 -10.54
C GLN A 80 -11.96 16.35 -9.70
N ARG A 81 -11.85 16.41 -8.36
CA ARG A 81 -12.97 16.45 -7.41
C ARG A 81 -13.96 15.30 -7.61
N ILE A 82 -13.43 14.10 -7.88
CA ILE A 82 -14.20 12.87 -8.05
C ILE A 82 -13.83 11.86 -6.96
N GLN A 83 -14.76 10.97 -6.66
CA GLN A 83 -14.54 9.86 -5.72
C GLN A 83 -15.16 8.56 -6.23
N THR A 84 -14.61 7.43 -5.81
CA THR A 84 -15.17 6.11 -6.08
C THR A 84 -14.90 5.15 -4.93
N ALA A 85 -15.64 4.05 -4.92
CA ALA A 85 -15.49 2.97 -3.96
C ALA A 85 -15.10 1.67 -4.69
N ILE A 86 -14.27 0.85 -4.07
CA ILE A 86 -14.06 -0.53 -4.47
C ILE A 86 -14.24 -1.45 -3.27
N SER A 87 -15.13 -2.43 -3.40
CA SER A 87 -15.42 -3.36 -2.32
C SER A 87 -14.30 -4.40 -2.18
N LYS A 88 -14.23 -5.04 -1.00
CA LYS A 88 -13.36 -6.20 -0.79
C LYS A 88 -13.65 -7.31 -1.81
N HIS A 89 -14.92 -7.53 -2.15
CA HIS A 89 -15.34 -8.56 -3.09
C HIS A 89 -14.80 -8.26 -4.50
N ASP A 90 -14.99 -7.04 -4.99
CA ASP A 90 -14.51 -6.65 -6.33
C ASP A 90 -13.00 -6.75 -6.44
N LEU A 91 -12.28 -6.36 -5.38
CA LEU A 91 -10.83 -6.50 -5.29
C LEU A 91 -10.41 -7.98 -5.38
N MET A 92 -11.09 -8.87 -4.67
CA MET A 92 -10.83 -10.32 -4.72
C MET A 92 -11.13 -10.90 -6.11
N VAL A 93 -12.25 -10.52 -6.71
CA VAL A 93 -12.62 -10.95 -8.08
C VAL A 93 -11.57 -10.49 -9.09
N PHE A 94 -11.08 -9.25 -8.99
CA PHE A 94 -10.02 -8.74 -9.86
C PHE A 94 -8.74 -9.58 -9.74
N ILE A 95 -8.26 -9.80 -8.51
CA ILE A 95 -7.03 -10.59 -8.28
C ILE A 95 -7.21 -12.04 -8.74
N ALA A 96 -8.38 -12.64 -8.57
CA ALA A 96 -8.67 -13.98 -9.07
C ALA A 96 -8.65 -14.05 -10.60
N ARG A 97 -9.25 -13.06 -11.29
CA ARG A 97 -9.20 -12.95 -12.76
C ARG A 97 -7.77 -12.77 -13.26
N LEU A 98 -6.99 -11.93 -12.59
CA LEU A 98 -5.57 -11.72 -12.91
C LEU A 98 -4.77 -13.03 -12.84
N LYS A 99 -5.00 -13.84 -11.79
CA LYS A 99 -4.39 -15.17 -11.66
C LYS A 99 -4.80 -16.12 -12.77
N ALA A 100 -6.09 -16.15 -13.14
CA ALA A 100 -6.58 -16.99 -14.22
C ALA A 100 -6.00 -16.57 -15.58
N GLN A 101 -5.84 -15.26 -15.84
CA GLN A 101 -5.20 -14.78 -17.06
C GLN A 101 -3.72 -15.17 -17.14
N ALA A 102 -3.02 -15.19 -16.01
CA ALA A 102 -1.62 -15.58 -15.94
C ALA A 102 -1.35 -17.07 -16.22
N THR A 103 -2.39 -17.92 -16.30
CA THR A 103 -2.23 -19.32 -16.72
C THR A 103 -2.35 -19.53 -18.23
N ASP A 104 -2.79 -18.51 -18.97
CA ASP A 104 -2.86 -18.56 -20.43
C ASP A 104 -1.43 -18.54 -21.02
N PRO A 105 -1.04 -19.52 -21.85
CA PRO A 105 0.27 -19.52 -22.52
C PRO A 105 0.52 -18.29 -23.41
N ALA A 106 -0.51 -17.58 -23.85
CA ALA A 106 -0.37 -16.32 -24.58
C ALA A 106 0.06 -15.14 -23.67
N GLN A 107 -0.06 -15.29 -22.34
CA GLN A 107 0.19 -14.27 -21.33
C GLN A 107 1.47 -14.54 -20.52
N THR A 108 2.48 -15.18 -21.13
CA THR A 108 3.74 -15.54 -20.46
C THR A 108 4.39 -14.36 -19.73
N HIS A 109 4.35 -13.15 -20.30
CA HIS A 109 4.89 -11.96 -19.65
C HIS A 109 4.14 -11.59 -18.36
N LEU A 110 2.82 -11.77 -18.30
CA LEU A 110 2.02 -11.51 -17.11
C LEU A 110 2.32 -12.56 -16.02
N ALA A 111 2.53 -13.82 -16.41
CA ALA A 111 2.85 -14.91 -15.49
C ALA A 111 4.10 -14.61 -14.63
N LEU A 112 5.11 -13.94 -15.21
CA LEU A 112 6.35 -13.55 -14.52
C LEU A 112 6.13 -12.59 -13.33
N PHE A 113 4.99 -11.91 -13.28
CA PHE A 113 4.62 -11.01 -12.18
C PHE A 113 3.55 -11.60 -11.26
N VAL A 114 2.65 -12.41 -11.81
CA VAL A 114 1.49 -12.96 -11.09
C VAL A 114 1.81 -14.26 -10.36
N ASN A 115 2.64 -15.12 -10.97
CA ASN A 115 3.12 -16.37 -10.37
C ASN A 115 4.67 -16.42 -10.41
N PRO A 116 5.36 -15.44 -9.79
CA PRO A 116 6.81 -15.44 -9.79
C PRO A 116 7.36 -16.58 -8.94
N GLU A 117 8.44 -17.22 -9.42
CA GLU A 117 9.35 -17.92 -8.52
C GLU A 117 10.05 -16.89 -7.65
N ILE A 118 9.93 -17.02 -6.32
CA ILE A 118 10.44 -16.05 -5.36
C ILE A 118 11.56 -16.68 -4.53
N THR A 119 12.69 -15.99 -4.48
CA THR A 119 13.78 -16.29 -3.56
C THR A 119 13.86 -15.21 -2.48
N VAL A 120 14.09 -15.61 -1.24
CA VAL A 120 14.35 -14.71 -0.12
C VAL A 120 15.76 -14.97 0.39
N THR A 121 16.58 -13.92 0.46
CA THR A 121 17.92 -13.97 1.05
C THR A 121 18.00 -12.97 2.18
N ALA A 122 18.31 -13.46 3.38
CA ALA A 122 18.57 -12.63 4.54
C ALA A 122 20.00 -12.11 4.48
N ASP A 123 20.23 -10.88 4.94
CA ASP A 123 21.55 -10.50 5.41
C ASP A 123 21.71 -11.05 6.84
N GLU A 124 22.54 -12.09 6.98
CA GLU A 124 22.71 -12.82 8.24
C GLU A 124 23.27 -11.93 9.36
N ASP A 125 24.04 -10.89 9.00
CA ASP A 125 24.71 -10.03 9.97
C ASP A 125 23.79 -8.93 10.54
N SER A 126 22.81 -8.46 9.74
CA SER A 126 22.00 -7.29 10.11
C SER A 126 20.66 -7.64 10.78
N GLY A 127 20.10 -8.83 10.51
CA GLY A 127 18.77 -9.28 10.96
C GLY A 127 17.58 -8.44 10.46
N SER A 128 17.85 -7.24 9.95
CA SER A 128 16.89 -6.21 9.58
C SER A 128 16.88 -5.91 8.08
N GLU A 129 17.88 -6.41 7.35
CA GLU A 129 17.96 -6.30 5.89
C GLU A 129 17.76 -7.66 5.22
N PHE A 130 17.06 -7.65 4.09
CA PHE A 130 16.83 -8.84 3.28
C PHE A 130 16.44 -8.47 1.85
N THR A 131 16.63 -9.43 0.95
CA THR A 131 16.23 -9.33 -0.45
C THR A 131 15.12 -10.33 -0.75
N VAL A 132 14.12 -9.89 -1.51
CA VAL A 132 13.09 -10.74 -2.11
C VAL A 132 13.15 -10.54 -3.62
N ALA A 133 13.47 -11.59 -4.36
CA ALA A 133 13.73 -11.52 -5.78
C ALA A 133 12.87 -12.49 -6.59
N SER A 134 12.54 -12.09 -7.82
CA SER A 134 12.04 -12.91 -8.92
C SER A 134 12.78 -12.54 -10.21
N GLU A 135 12.44 -13.17 -11.32
CA GLU A 135 13.07 -12.89 -12.63
C GLU A 135 13.00 -11.41 -13.03
N LYS A 136 11.88 -10.72 -12.76
CA LYS A 136 11.66 -9.32 -13.21
C LYS A 136 11.77 -8.28 -12.11
N LEU A 137 11.70 -8.70 -10.84
CA LEU A 137 11.56 -7.80 -9.72
C LEU A 137 12.54 -8.17 -8.61
N THR A 138 13.24 -7.18 -8.08
CA THR A 138 14.04 -7.36 -6.87
C THR A 138 13.68 -6.28 -5.87
N TYR A 139 13.27 -6.70 -4.68
CA TYR A 139 13.09 -5.83 -3.54
C TYR A 139 14.26 -6.03 -2.59
N HIS A 140 14.96 -4.94 -2.27
CA HIS A 140 15.84 -4.88 -1.12
C HIS A 140 15.11 -4.11 -0.01
N ALA A 141 14.90 -4.75 1.13
CA ALA A 141 14.17 -4.18 2.25
C ALA A 141 15.10 -4.03 3.45
N LYS A 142 15.08 -2.84 4.05
CA LYS A 142 15.61 -2.57 5.38
C LYS A 142 14.44 -2.26 6.29
N GLY A 143 14.29 -3.05 7.34
CA GLY A 143 13.28 -2.85 8.37
C GLY A 143 13.85 -2.15 9.60
N ILE A 144 12.95 -1.64 10.42
CA ILE A 144 13.24 -1.10 11.75
C ILE A 144 12.23 -1.68 12.73
N ALA A 145 12.68 -1.94 13.96
CA ALA A 145 11.79 -2.32 15.04
C ALA A 145 10.77 -1.18 15.28
N PRO A 146 9.47 -1.46 15.30
CA PRO A 146 8.47 -0.43 15.53
C PRO A 146 8.57 0.10 16.96
N LYS A 147 8.12 1.34 17.18
CA LYS A 147 7.95 1.87 18.53
C LYS A 147 6.87 1.14 19.33
N LEU A 148 5.88 0.57 18.63
CA LEU A 148 4.76 -0.18 19.20
C LEU A 148 4.61 -1.50 18.43
N PRO A 149 4.66 -2.67 19.10
CA PRO A 149 4.61 -3.98 18.43
C PRO A 149 3.37 -4.16 17.53
N ALA A 150 2.22 -3.61 17.92
CA ALA A 150 0.97 -3.70 17.15
C ALA A 150 1.06 -3.05 15.75
N MET A 151 2.01 -2.13 15.53
CA MET A 151 2.22 -1.49 14.22
C MET A 151 2.56 -2.51 13.14
N VAL A 152 3.22 -3.63 13.47
CA VAL A 152 3.63 -4.64 12.47
C VAL A 152 2.41 -5.27 11.79
N ALA A 153 1.46 -5.74 12.59
CA ALA A 153 0.24 -6.37 12.08
C ALA A 153 -0.62 -5.35 11.30
N THR A 154 -0.79 -4.16 11.86
CA THR A 154 -1.55 -3.07 11.25
C THR A 154 -0.94 -2.63 9.91
N TYR A 155 0.37 -2.41 9.88
CA TYR A 155 1.09 -2.03 8.66
C TYR A 155 1.00 -3.13 7.60
N ARG A 156 1.25 -4.40 7.96
CA ARG A 156 1.18 -5.52 7.02
C ARG A 156 -0.22 -5.63 6.39
N GLY A 157 -1.26 -5.59 7.23
CA GLY A 157 -2.65 -5.67 6.75
C GLY A 157 -2.96 -4.58 5.73
N TYR A 158 -2.57 -3.34 6.02
CA TYR A 158 -2.71 -2.23 5.08
C TYR A 158 -1.85 -2.41 3.81
N ALA A 159 -0.57 -2.74 3.94
CA ALA A 159 0.38 -2.82 2.84
C ALA A 159 -0.02 -3.92 1.83
N ASP A 160 -0.52 -5.06 2.30
CA ASP A 160 -1.02 -6.14 1.45
C ASP A 160 -2.26 -5.69 0.67
N LYS A 161 -3.20 -5.02 1.35
CA LYS A 161 -4.45 -4.53 0.73
C LYS A 161 -4.19 -3.43 -0.29
N THR A 162 -3.31 -2.49 0.02
CA THR A 162 -2.91 -1.42 -0.90
C THR A 162 -2.14 -1.98 -2.09
N SER A 163 -1.37 -3.06 -1.92
CA SER A 163 -0.72 -3.74 -3.05
C SER A 163 -1.73 -4.39 -4.00
N GLN A 164 -2.80 -4.98 -3.46
CA GLN A 164 -3.93 -5.49 -4.26
C GLN A 164 -4.60 -4.34 -5.01
N LEU A 165 -4.93 -3.24 -4.32
CA LEU A 165 -5.55 -2.07 -4.94
C LEU A 165 -4.69 -1.47 -6.05
N ASN A 166 -3.38 -1.30 -5.82
CA ASN A 166 -2.49 -0.74 -6.84
C ASN A 166 -2.48 -1.56 -8.13
N THR A 167 -2.66 -2.88 -8.02
CA THR A 167 -2.73 -3.79 -9.16
C THR A 167 -4.02 -3.59 -9.99
N THR A 168 -5.13 -3.17 -9.38
CA THR A 168 -6.38 -2.90 -10.10
C THR A 168 -6.34 -1.60 -10.93
N ARG A 169 -5.36 -0.73 -10.67
CA ARG A 169 -5.24 0.61 -11.26
C ARG A 169 -4.28 0.68 -12.45
N GLY A 170 -4.11 -0.44 -13.17
CA GLY A 170 -3.23 -0.52 -14.35
C GLY A 170 -1.74 -0.37 -14.04
N ARG A 171 -1.33 -0.44 -12.76
CA ARG A 171 0.09 -0.49 -12.39
C ARG A 171 0.60 -1.92 -12.53
N LEU A 172 1.91 -2.08 -12.68
CA LEU A 172 2.52 -3.41 -12.74
C LEU A 172 2.06 -4.26 -11.54
N PRO A 173 1.63 -5.52 -11.77
CA PRO A 173 1.04 -6.38 -10.73
C PRO A 173 2.11 -6.93 -9.79
N THR A 174 2.70 -6.03 -8.99
CA THR A 174 3.74 -6.35 -8.01
C THR A 174 3.19 -7.00 -6.74
N VAL A 175 1.87 -7.20 -6.64
CA VAL A 175 1.15 -7.63 -5.44
C VAL A 175 1.74 -8.89 -4.81
N PHE A 176 2.16 -9.88 -5.59
CA PHE A 176 2.61 -11.17 -5.06
C PHE A 176 3.99 -11.10 -4.42
N ILE A 177 4.97 -10.53 -5.13
CA ILE A 177 6.31 -10.34 -4.55
C ILE A 177 6.25 -9.31 -3.41
N ARG A 178 5.42 -8.27 -3.51
CA ARG A 178 5.26 -7.25 -2.47
C ARG A 178 4.63 -7.84 -1.21
N ALA A 179 3.64 -8.73 -1.34
CA ALA A 179 3.08 -9.49 -0.23
C ALA A 179 4.15 -10.34 0.47
N ARG A 180 5.08 -10.94 -0.29
CA ARG A 180 6.21 -11.66 0.33
C ARG A 180 7.12 -10.72 1.12
N VAL A 181 7.47 -9.55 0.59
CA VAL A 181 8.25 -8.53 1.34
C VAL A 181 7.54 -8.13 2.64
N ASN A 182 6.23 -7.89 2.59
CA ASN A 182 5.44 -7.52 3.77
C ASN A 182 5.39 -8.66 4.81
N GLN A 183 5.30 -9.91 4.35
CA GLN A 183 5.37 -11.09 5.21
C GLN A 183 6.73 -11.20 5.89
N GLU A 184 7.84 -11.04 5.16
CA GLU A 184 9.19 -11.11 5.72
C GLU A 184 9.45 -10.02 6.76
N LEU A 185 9.02 -8.77 6.50
CA LEU A 185 9.05 -7.70 7.51
C LEU A 185 8.32 -8.13 8.78
N ALA A 186 7.09 -8.65 8.64
CA ALA A 186 6.27 -9.01 9.79
C ALA A 186 6.80 -10.22 10.57
N THR A 187 7.31 -11.25 9.88
CA THR A 187 7.95 -12.40 10.52
C THR A 187 9.11 -11.97 11.40
N ARG A 188 9.85 -10.94 10.97
CA ARG A 188 10.97 -10.34 11.70
C ARG A 188 10.56 -9.29 12.74
N GLN A 189 9.26 -9.05 12.93
CA GLN A 189 8.73 -7.98 13.81
C GLN A 189 9.22 -6.57 13.42
N LEU A 190 9.33 -6.32 12.12
CA LEU A 190 9.80 -5.05 11.55
C LEU A 190 8.68 -4.33 10.80
N ILE A 191 8.82 -3.01 10.73
CA ILE A 191 8.15 -2.13 9.76
C ILE A 191 9.21 -1.61 8.78
N PRO A 192 8.86 -1.14 7.57
CA PRO A 192 9.87 -0.68 6.63
C PRO A 192 10.54 0.60 7.14
N ASP A 193 11.86 0.68 6.95
CA ASP A 193 12.63 1.92 7.00
C ASP A 193 12.94 2.37 5.56
N THR A 194 13.55 1.48 4.78
CA THR A 194 13.83 1.73 3.36
C THR A 194 13.45 0.51 2.53
N ILE A 195 12.82 0.74 1.38
CA ILE A 195 12.56 -0.30 0.38
C ILE A 195 13.13 0.17 -0.96
N THR A 196 13.98 -0.64 -1.58
CA THR A 196 14.44 -0.41 -2.95
C THR A 196 13.83 -1.45 -3.87
N LEU A 197 13.13 -1.00 -4.90
CA LEU A 197 12.58 -1.80 -5.98
C LEU A 197 13.43 -1.63 -7.23
N LYS A 198 13.98 -2.73 -7.72
CA LYS A 198 14.55 -2.84 -9.06
C LYS A 198 13.57 -3.62 -9.94
N LEU A 199 13.14 -2.97 -11.02
CA LEU A 199 12.30 -3.56 -12.06
C LEU A 199 13.11 -3.70 -13.34
N LEU A 200 13.13 -4.89 -13.93
CA LEU A 200 13.68 -5.08 -15.28
C LEU A 200 12.60 -4.76 -16.32
N ALA A 201 12.74 -3.62 -16.99
CA ALA A 201 11.89 -3.23 -18.11
C ALA A 201 12.57 -3.58 -19.43
N THR A 202 11.79 -3.94 -20.46
CA THR A 202 12.34 -4.13 -21.81
C THR A 202 12.18 -2.83 -22.59
N ARG A 203 13.28 -2.29 -23.12
CA ARG A 203 13.31 -1.13 -24.00
C ARG A 203 14.19 -1.45 -25.20
N ASP A 204 13.65 -1.31 -26.41
CA ASP A 204 14.36 -1.61 -27.67
C ASP A 204 15.02 -3.01 -27.67
N GLY A 205 14.30 -4.00 -27.13
CA GLY A 205 14.78 -5.39 -27.01
C GLY A 205 15.84 -5.62 -25.93
N LYS A 206 16.24 -4.60 -25.17
CA LYS A 206 17.23 -4.70 -24.09
C LYS A 206 16.56 -4.58 -22.71
N SER A 207 17.04 -5.36 -21.76
CA SER A 207 16.65 -5.23 -20.36
C SER A 207 17.33 -4.02 -19.74
N VAL A 208 16.53 -3.04 -19.30
CA VAL A 208 16.97 -1.83 -18.63
C VAL A 208 16.41 -1.81 -17.20
N PRO A 209 17.25 -1.64 -16.17
CA PRO A 209 16.76 -1.53 -14.80
C PRO A 209 16.09 -0.17 -14.57
N LEU A 210 14.92 -0.20 -13.95
CA LEU A 210 14.27 0.95 -13.33
C LEU A 210 14.35 0.78 -11.83
N ILE A 211 15.01 1.72 -11.15
CA ILE A 211 15.24 1.66 -9.71
C ILE A 211 14.42 2.75 -9.01
N TYR A 212 13.62 2.30 -8.04
CA TYR A 212 12.84 3.14 -7.15
C TYR A 212 13.25 2.87 -5.71
N ARG A 213 13.33 3.91 -4.90
CA ARG A 213 13.63 3.78 -3.46
C ARG A 213 12.59 4.52 -2.66
N SER A 214 12.00 3.89 -1.66
CA SER A 214 11.15 4.55 -0.68
C SER A 214 11.84 4.62 0.68
N ARG A 215 11.65 5.74 1.38
CA ARG A 215 12.03 5.93 2.78
C ARG A 215 10.77 6.15 3.61
N HIS A 216 10.72 5.56 4.80
CA HIS A 216 9.56 5.53 5.67
C HIS A 216 9.91 6.12 7.05
N ASP A 217 9.34 7.27 7.39
CA ASP A 217 9.53 7.90 8.70
C ASP A 217 8.23 7.77 9.50
N THR A 218 8.29 7.15 10.69
CA THR A 218 7.12 6.93 11.54
C THR A 218 7.08 7.84 12.76
N ALA A 219 5.86 8.20 13.17
CA ALA A 219 5.61 8.85 14.46
C ALA A 219 4.42 8.18 15.14
N VAL A 220 4.58 7.95 16.44
CA VAL A 220 3.50 7.56 17.33
C VAL A 220 2.71 8.83 17.65
N GLU A 221 1.39 8.71 17.76
CA GLU A 221 0.44 9.81 17.89
C GLU A 221 0.20 10.62 16.60
N LEU A 222 -0.99 11.21 16.53
CA LEU A 222 -1.42 12.05 15.44
C LEU A 222 -1.21 13.51 15.81
N SER A 223 -0.56 14.27 14.93
CA SER A 223 -0.40 15.71 15.10
C SER A 223 -1.70 16.46 14.79
N GLY A 224 -1.79 17.73 15.21
CA GLY A 224 -2.91 18.60 14.81
C GLY A 224 -3.05 18.74 13.29
N GLU A 225 -1.95 18.63 12.53
CA GLU A 225 -2.00 18.65 11.07
C GLU A 225 -2.60 17.35 10.50
N ASP A 226 -2.36 16.20 11.14
CA ASP A 226 -2.97 14.93 10.75
C ASP A 226 -4.48 14.94 11.00
N GLN A 227 -4.91 15.53 12.12
CA GLN A 227 -6.34 15.74 12.39
C GLN A 227 -7.01 16.62 11.33
N LYS A 228 -6.35 17.69 10.89
CA LYS A 228 -6.84 18.54 9.77
C LYS A 228 -6.92 17.77 8.46
N ARG A 229 -5.96 16.89 8.16
CA ARG A 229 -6.00 16.01 6.97
C ARG A 229 -7.19 15.07 7.02
N LEU A 230 -7.43 14.41 8.16
CA LEU A 230 -8.60 13.55 8.35
C LEU A 230 -9.91 14.32 8.17
N GLN A 231 -10.02 15.53 8.74
CA GLN A 231 -11.20 16.37 8.56
C GLN A 231 -11.40 16.79 7.09
N SER A 232 -10.32 17.13 6.38
CA SER A 232 -10.39 17.48 4.97
C SER A 232 -10.86 16.30 4.11
N ALA A 233 -10.38 15.08 4.39
CA ALA A 233 -10.84 13.89 3.70
C ALA A 233 -12.34 13.64 3.89
N LYS A 234 -12.86 13.84 5.12
CA LYS A 234 -14.31 13.74 5.40
C LYS A 234 -15.12 14.77 4.61
N GLN A 235 -14.64 16.00 4.51
CA GLN A 235 -15.28 17.03 3.71
C GLN A 235 -15.29 16.64 2.22
N TYR A 236 -14.17 16.14 1.68
CA TYR A 236 -14.10 15.73 0.28
C TYR A 236 -15.02 14.55 -0.03
N LEU A 237 -15.18 13.59 0.88
CA LEU A 237 -16.15 12.49 0.75
C LEU A 237 -17.60 13.00 0.63
N GLN A 238 -17.93 14.15 1.20
CA GLN A 238 -19.26 14.76 1.08
C GLN A 238 -19.42 15.57 -0.21
N GLU A 239 -18.36 16.26 -0.64
CA GLU A 239 -18.43 17.23 -1.74
C GLU A 239 -18.11 16.65 -3.13
N PHE A 240 -17.28 15.61 -3.22
CA PHE A 240 -16.77 15.13 -4.51
C PHE A 240 -17.82 14.34 -5.27
N ARG A 241 -17.82 14.49 -6.60
CA ARG A 241 -18.73 13.75 -7.47
C ARG A 241 -18.41 12.27 -7.41
N LYS A 242 -19.40 11.43 -7.11
CA LYS A 242 -19.26 9.97 -7.14
C LYS A 242 -19.24 9.48 -8.59
N VAL A 243 -18.26 8.64 -8.91
CA VAL A 243 -18.08 8.02 -10.23
C VAL A 243 -17.87 6.51 -10.09
N SER A 244 -18.06 5.77 -11.18
CA SER A 244 -17.74 4.33 -11.20
C SER A 244 -16.22 4.10 -11.06
N PHE A 245 -15.83 2.92 -10.61
CA PHE A 245 -14.40 2.57 -10.48
C PHE A 245 -13.70 2.57 -11.85
N ALA A 246 -14.41 2.17 -12.92
CA ALA A 246 -13.89 2.22 -14.29
C ALA A 246 -13.66 3.68 -14.74
N GLU A 247 -14.66 4.55 -14.60
CA GLU A 247 -14.55 5.98 -14.94
C GLU A 247 -13.41 6.65 -14.15
N TYR A 248 -13.25 6.32 -12.86
CA TYR A 248 -12.15 6.83 -12.05
C TYR A 248 -10.78 6.47 -12.64
N ASN A 249 -10.59 5.22 -13.09
CA ASN A 249 -9.32 4.78 -13.67
C ASN A 249 -9.05 5.39 -15.05
N ASP A 250 -10.09 5.51 -15.89
CA ASP A 250 -9.95 6.11 -17.22
C ASP A 250 -9.52 7.59 -17.12
N LEU A 251 -10.18 8.35 -16.23
CA LEU A 251 -9.83 9.75 -15.97
C LEU A 251 -8.42 9.89 -15.39
N ALA A 252 -8.00 8.98 -14.50
CA ALA A 252 -6.64 8.98 -13.96
C ALA A 252 -5.57 8.70 -15.03
N ALA A 253 -5.86 7.77 -15.95
CA ALA A 253 -4.97 7.45 -17.06
C ALA A 253 -4.81 8.63 -18.04
N GLU A 254 -5.90 9.35 -18.31
CA GLU A 254 -5.89 10.54 -19.16
C GLU A 254 -4.96 11.62 -18.60
N VAL A 255 -5.06 11.92 -17.29
CA VAL A 255 -4.19 12.90 -16.63
C VAL A 255 -2.72 12.49 -16.70
N ALA A 256 -2.41 11.21 -16.45
CA ALA A 256 -1.04 10.70 -16.53
C ALA A 256 -0.45 10.85 -17.95
N SER A 257 -1.25 10.62 -19.00
CA SER A 257 -0.82 10.77 -20.40
C SER A 257 -0.53 12.21 -20.82
N ARG A 258 -1.17 13.20 -20.16
CA ARG A 258 -0.92 14.62 -20.42
C ARG A 258 0.35 15.13 -19.73
N GLN A 259 0.77 14.49 -18.64
CA GLN A 259 1.96 14.86 -17.87
C GLN A 259 3.26 14.25 -18.40
N SER A 260 3.18 13.26 -19.30
CA SER A 260 4.32 12.60 -19.93
C SER A 260 4.69 13.17 -21.31
N LYS A 261 3.93 14.15 -21.81
CA LYS A 261 4.23 14.95 -23.01
C LYS A 261 4.96 16.23 -22.64
#